data_AF-A0A962FTY4-F1
#
_entry.id   AF-A0A962FTY4-F1
#
_cell.length_a   1.000
_cell.length_b   1.000
_cell.length_c   1.000
_cell.angle_alpha   90.00
_cell.angle_beta   90.00
_cell.angle_gamma   90.00
#
_symmetry.space_group_name_H-M   'P 1'
#
loop_
_entity.id
_entity.type
_entity.pdbx_description
1 polymer ?
#
loop_
_entity_poly.entity_id
_entity_poly.type
_entity_poly.pdbx_seq_one_letter_code
_entity_poly.pdbx_strand_id
1 'polypeptide(L)'
;MSEELFNAILSMDSYNRGYGQGIILSETTDSLNLEIGKYIIVRESDIASDDEGVNISFYAIAYKDTASDAITISYRGTDDVVWDPWYGWGVGRGSPYGEQAEMAIKFYQAVAGDGHWLDANISLTGHSLGGGLAGLVGTNDNARRNGCNKYYQRLCCA
;
A
#
# COMPACT_ATOMS: atom_id res chain seq x y z
N MET A 1 -11.66 -12.73 -15.74
CA MET A 1 -11.55 -12.38 -14.31
C MET A 1 -11.72 -10.88 -14.19
N SER A 2 -12.57 -10.39 -13.29
CA SER A 2 -12.77 -8.94 -13.10
C SER A 2 -11.55 -8.32 -12.42
N GLU A 3 -11.38 -7.01 -12.59
CA GLU A 3 -10.33 -6.23 -11.93
C GLU A 3 -10.45 -6.29 -10.40
N GLU A 4 -11.67 -6.15 -9.88
CA GLU A 4 -11.95 -6.24 -8.43
C GLU A 4 -11.53 -7.58 -7.83
N LEU A 5 -11.81 -8.69 -8.53
CA LEU A 5 -11.42 -10.02 -8.07
C LEU A 5 -9.89 -10.17 -8.08
N PHE A 6 -9.21 -9.56 -9.04
CA PHE A 6 -7.75 -9.58 -9.06
C PHE A 6 -7.14 -8.71 -7.95
N ASN A 7 -7.72 -7.54 -7.67
CA ASN A 7 -7.29 -6.68 -6.56
C ASN A 7 -7.47 -7.36 -5.20
N ALA A 8 -8.53 -8.18 -5.05
CA ALA A 8 -8.70 -9.02 -3.86
C ALA A 8 -7.58 -10.07 -3.74
N ILE A 9 -7.20 -10.72 -4.86
CA ILE A 9 -6.07 -11.65 -4.88
C ILE A 9 -4.77 -10.94 -4.49
N LEU A 10 -4.49 -9.76 -5.06
CA LEU A 10 -3.29 -8.97 -4.74
C LEU A 10 -3.27 -8.45 -3.29
N SER A 11 -4.44 -8.14 -2.73
CA SER A 11 -4.58 -7.81 -1.31
C SER A 11 -4.14 -8.97 -0.42
N MET A 12 -4.48 -10.20 -0.79
CA MET A 12 -4.11 -11.42 -0.05
C MET A 12 -2.70 -11.92 -0.34
N ASP A 13 -2.18 -11.69 -1.54
CA ASP A 13 -0.79 -11.98 -1.88
C ASP A 13 0.18 -11.23 -0.95
N SER A 14 -0.14 -9.97 -0.63
CA SER A 14 0.69 -9.15 0.26
C SER A 14 0.92 -9.73 1.66
N TYR A 15 0.04 -10.60 2.17
CA TYR A 15 0.19 -11.28 3.47
C TYR A 15 1.11 -12.51 3.43
N ASN A 16 1.38 -13.04 2.24
CA ASN A 16 2.17 -14.24 2.03
C ASN A 16 3.55 -13.93 1.43
N ARG A 17 3.97 -12.67 1.53
CA ARG A 17 5.23 -12.12 1.01
C ARG A 17 6.01 -11.45 2.13
N GLY A 18 7.27 -11.11 1.87
CA GLY A 18 8.13 -10.39 2.80
C GLY A 18 8.28 -11.09 4.15
N TYR A 19 8.28 -10.31 5.23
CA TYR A 19 8.36 -10.85 6.59
C TYR A 19 7.00 -11.37 7.09
N GLY A 20 7.02 -12.32 8.04
CA GLY A 20 5.81 -12.79 8.72
C GLY A 20 4.80 -13.51 7.82
N GLN A 21 5.28 -14.21 6.78
CA GLN A 21 4.42 -14.86 5.78
C GLN A 21 3.47 -15.88 6.41
N GLY A 22 2.18 -15.80 6.08
CA GLY A 22 1.18 -16.78 6.50
C GLY A 22 1.30 -18.14 5.80
N ILE A 23 1.82 -18.15 4.57
CA ILE A 23 2.05 -19.34 3.75
C ILE A 23 3.46 -19.25 3.16
N ILE A 24 4.30 -20.25 3.44
CA ILE A 24 5.63 -20.37 2.84
C ILE A 24 5.49 -21.05 1.49
N LEU A 25 5.83 -20.36 0.40
CA LEU A 25 5.91 -20.97 -0.92
C LEU A 25 7.35 -21.46 -1.18
N SER A 26 7.48 -22.58 -1.91
CA SER A 26 8.73 -23.35 -2.01
C SER A 26 9.82 -22.71 -2.88
N GLU A 27 9.53 -21.60 -3.57
CA GLU A 27 10.48 -20.82 -4.36
C GLU A 27 10.54 -19.41 -3.76
N THR A 28 11.73 -18.79 -3.73
CA THR A 28 11.97 -17.45 -3.17
C THR A 28 10.88 -16.46 -3.59
N THR A 29 9.92 -16.24 -2.70
CA THR A 29 8.66 -15.53 -3.01
C THR A 29 8.87 -14.03 -3.17
N ASP A 30 9.93 -13.50 -2.61
CA ASP A 30 10.13 -12.05 -2.51
C ASP A 30 11.20 -11.64 -3.50
N SER A 31 10.93 -11.93 -4.77
CA SER A 31 11.82 -11.54 -5.87
C SER A 31 11.09 -10.55 -6.75
N LEU A 32 11.63 -9.35 -6.85
CA LEU A 32 11.27 -8.41 -7.91
C LEU A 32 11.25 -9.13 -9.26
N ASN A 33 10.30 -8.76 -10.12
CA ASN A 33 10.00 -9.39 -11.42
C ASN A 33 9.31 -10.77 -11.36
N LEU A 34 8.84 -11.22 -10.20
CA LEU A 34 7.96 -12.38 -10.16
C LEU A 34 6.58 -12.06 -10.77
N GLU A 35 6.09 -12.96 -11.61
CA GLU A 35 4.77 -12.88 -12.23
C GLU A 35 3.67 -13.48 -11.35
N ILE A 36 2.57 -12.75 -11.21
CA ILE A 36 1.32 -13.22 -10.65
C ILE A 36 0.25 -12.97 -11.71
N GLY A 37 -0.07 -14.01 -12.49
CA GLY A 37 -0.96 -13.86 -13.63
C GLY A 37 -0.41 -12.85 -14.64
N LYS A 38 -1.12 -11.73 -14.84
CA LYS A 38 -0.70 -10.65 -15.78
C LYS A 38 0.16 -9.55 -15.14
N TYR A 39 0.40 -9.63 -13.84
CA TYR A 39 1.13 -8.61 -13.10
C TYR A 39 2.54 -9.07 -12.75
N ILE A 40 3.47 -8.13 -12.72
CA ILE A 40 4.84 -8.33 -12.22
C ILE A 40 5.07 -7.50 -10.96
N ILE A 41 5.79 -8.05 -9.99
CA ILE A 41 6.24 -7.29 -8.81
C ILE A 41 7.34 -6.32 -9.25
N VAL A 42 7.11 -5.02 -9.09
CA VAL A 42 8.08 -3.97 -9.48
C VAL A 42 8.74 -3.30 -8.30
N ARG A 43 8.12 -3.36 -7.12
CA ARG A 43 8.69 -2.84 -5.87
C ARG A 43 8.00 -3.49 -4.68
N GLU A 44 8.75 -3.69 -3.61
CA GLU A 44 8.26 -4.05 -2.29
C GLU A 44 8.81 -3.09 -1.25
N SER A 45 8.12 -2.98 -0.11
CA SER A 45 8.63 -2.28 1.05
C SER A 45 9.70 -3.13 1.75
N ASP A 46 10.31 -2.56 2.78
CA ASP A 46 11.16 -3.20 3.77
C ASP A 46 10.76 -4.65 4.11
N ILE A 47 11.74 -5.56 4.02
CA ILE A 47 11.58 -7.01 4.27
C ILE A 47 12.61 -7.55 5.28
N ALA A 48 13.68 -6.81 5.57
CA ALA A 48 14.67 -7.25 6.54
C ALA A 48 14.15 -6.97 7.96
N SER A 49 14.42 -7.90 8.88
CA SER A 49 13.88 -7.86 10.24
C SER A 49 14.23 -6.61 11.05
N ASP A 50 15.29 -5.90 10.65
CA ASP A 50 15.78 -4.67 11.27
C ASP A 50 15.31 -3.39 10.58
N ASP A 51 14.61 -3.50 9.44
CA ASP A 51 14.10 -2.34 8.72
C ASP A 51 12.96 -1.63 9.50
N GLU A 52 12.84 -0.32 9.29
CA GLU A 52 11.83 0.52 9.93
C GLU A 52 10.41 0.02 9.65
N GLY A 53 10.12 -0.34 8.39
CA GLY A 53 8.81 -0.89 8.00
C GLY A 53 8.45 -2.17 8.74
N VAL A 54 9.41 -3.08 8.95
CA VAL A 54 9.17 -4.34 9.67
C VAL A 54 8.90 -4.08 11.16
N ASN A 55 9.66 -3.18 11.77
CA ASN A 55 9.51 -2.83 13.20
C ASN A 55 8.13 -2.23 13.53
N ILE A 56 7.50 -1.54 12.57
CA ILE A 56 6.17 -0.95 12.73
C ILE A 56 5.06 -1.81 12.12
N SER A 57 5.36 -3.05 11.70
CA SER A 57 4.43 -3.95 11.01
C SER A 57 3.81 -3.36 9.74
N PHE A 58 4.55 -2.54 8.99
CA PHE A 58 4.16 -2.00 7.70
C PHE A 58 4.70 -2.87 6.55
N TYR A 59 3.83 -3.23 5.62
CA TYR A 59 4.23 -3.87 4.38
C TYR A 59 3.38 -3.42 3.18
N ALA A 60 4.04 -3.20 2.04
CA ALA A 60 3.40 -2.83 0.78
C ALA A 60 4.13 -3.45 -0.42
N ILE A 61 3.36 -3.77 -1.47
CA ILE A 61 3.90 -4.24 -2.75
C ILE A 61 3.26 -3.45 -3.89
N ALA A 62 4.07 -3.08 -4.88
CA ALA A 62 3.62 -2.54 -6.15
C ALA A 62 3.70 -3.60 -7.25
N TYR A 63 2.57 -3.81 -7.92
CA TYR A 63 2.40 -4.72 -9.03
C TYR A 63 2.18 -3.91 -10.31
N LYS A 64 2.85 -4.24 -11.41
CA LYS A 64 2.63 -3.61 -12.71
C LYS A 64 1.92 -4.58 -13.64
N ASP A 65 0.82 -4.14 -14.24
CA ASP A 65 0.13 -4.85 -15.31
C ASP A 65 1.00 -4.83 -16.57
N THR A 66 1.36 -6.01 -17.06
CA THR A 66 2.22 -6.17 -18.25
C THR A 66 1.55 -5.71 -19.55
N ALA A 67 0.21 -5.60 -19.58
CA ALA A 67 -0.53 -5.20 -20.78
C ALA A 67 -0.82 -3.69 -20.85
N SER A 68 -1.02 -3.04 -19.71
CA SER A 68 -1.46 -1.63 -19.64
C SER A 68 -0.43 -0.69 -19.00
N ASP A 69 0.66 -1.23 -18.45
CA ASP A 69 1.62 -0.54 -17.59
C ASP A 69 0.98 0.15 -16.36
N ALA A 70 -0.29 -0.15 -16.05
CA ALA A 70 -0.95 0.30 -14.83
C ALA A 70 -0.29 -0.33 -13.60
N ILE A 71 -0.14 0.45 -12.53
CA ILE A 71 0.41 -0.04 -11.28
C ILE A 71 -0.71 -0.21 -10.25
N THR A 72 -0.70 -1.30 -9.52
CA THR A 72 -1.56 -1.53 -8.36
C THR A 72 -0.69 -1.66 -7.13
N ILE A 73 -0.89 -0.80 -6.14
CA ILE A 73 -0.20 -0.90 -4.85
C ILE A 73 -1.13 -1.59 -3.85
N SER A 74 -0.65 -2.66 -3.23
CA SER A 74 -1.33 -3.39 -2.18
C SER A 74 -0.67 -3.09 -0.84
N TYR A 75 -1.44 -2.57 0.12
CA TYR A 75 -1.00 -2.40 1.51
C TYR A 75 -1.52 -3.56 2.36
N ARG A 76 -0.62 -4.19 3.11
CA ARG A 76 -0.99 -5.24 4.07
C ARG A 76 -1.71 -4.60 5.26
N GLY A 77 -2.74 -5.27 5.77
CA GLY A 77 -3.34 -4.92 7.06
C GLY A 77 -2.55 -5.47 8.24
N THR A 78 -2.99 -5.18 9.45
CA THR A 78 -2.42 -5.76 10.67
C THR A 78 -3.07 -7.10 11.00
N ASP A 79 -2.29 -8.07 11.46
CA ASP A 79 -2.77 -9.35 11.98
C ASP A 79 -3.12 -9.28 13.48
N ASP A 80 -2.80 -8.17 14.15
CA ASP A 80 -3.12 -7.94 15.56
C ASP A 80 -4.53 -7.36 15.76
N VAL A 81 -5.53 -8.24 15.63
CA VAL A 81 -6.97 -7.92 15.72
C VAL A 81 -7.41 -7.42 17.11
N VAL A 82 -6.61 -7.68 18.16
CA VAL A 82 -6.97 -7.37 19.56
C VAL A 82 -6.84 -5.87 19.88
N TRP A 83 -6.05 -5.12 19.09
CA TRP A 83 -5.85 -3.67 19.25
C TRP A 83 -6.44 -2.82 18.11
N ASP A 84 -7.02 -3.51 17.11
CA ASP A 84 -7.58 -2.97 15.88
C ASP A 84 -8.63 -1.84 16.09
N PRO A 85 -9.52 -1.87 17.11
CA PRO A 85 -10.45 -0.77 17.34
C PRO A 85 -9.83 0.46 18.02
N TRP A 86 -8.73 0.30 18.76
CA TRP A 86 -8.19 1.37 19.62
C TRP A 86 -7.12 2.22 18.93
N TYR A 87 -6.41 1.65 17.96
CA TYR A 87 -5.41 2.35 17.14
C TYR A 87 -5.73 2.38 15.64
N GLY A 88 -6.53 1.44 15.11
CA GLY A 88 -6.84 1.33 13.68
C GLY A 88 -7.88 2.32 13.16
N TRP A 89 -8.84 2.73 13.99
CA TRP A 89 -9.82 3.77 13.63
C TRP A 89 -9.24 5.18 13.63
N GLY A 90 -8.02 5.39 14.14
CA GLY A 90 -7.32 6.66 13.95
C GLY A 90 -7.21 6.98 12.46
N VAL A 91 -6.81 6.01 11.63
CA VAL A 91 -6.55 6.27 10.20
C VAL A 91 -7.85 6.47 9.41
N GLY A 92 -8.91 5.74 9.75
CA GLY A 92 -10.26 5.94 9.18
C GLY A 92 -11.03 7.15 9.73
N ARG A 93 -10.53 7.80 10.80
CA ARG A 93 -11.18 8.93 11.49
C ARG A 93 -10.30 10.20 11.51
N GLY A 94 -9.22 10.24 10.72
CA GLY A 94 -8.37 11.43 10.60
C GLY A 94 -7.37 11.64 11.74
N SER A 95 -6.75 10.57 12.24
CA SER A 95 -5.49 10.57 13.00
C SER A 95 -4.35 10.18 12.05
N PRO A 96 -3.74 11.17 11.40
CA PRO A 96 -2.84 10.94 10.28
C PRO A 96 -1.37 10.82 10.75
N TYR A 97 -1.18 10.29 11.96
CA TYR A 97 0.11 10.27 12.68
C TYR A 97 0.58 8.86 13.08
N GLY A 98 -0.01 7.80 12.53
CA GLY A 98 0.57 6.47 12.66
C GLY A 98 1.78 6.34 11.73
N GLU A 99 2.91 5.83 12.21
CA GLU A 99 4.14 5.64 11.43
C GLU A 99 3.88 4.85 10.12
N GLN A 100 2.90 3.92 10.13
CA GLN A 100 2.47 3.18 8.95
C GLN A 100 1.83 4.06 7.85
N ALA A 101 1.11 5.12 8.23
CA ALA A 101 0.52 6.06 7.28
C ALA A 101 1.59 6.90 6.56
N GLU A 102 2.61 7.32 7.31
CA GLU A 102 3.76 8.02 6.72
C GLU A 102 4.52 7.10 5.75
N MET A 103 4.77 5.84 6.14
CA MET A 103 5.44 4.85 5.29
C MET A 103 4.61 4.52 4.04
N ALA A 104 3.29 4.40 4.15
CA ALA A 104 2.40 4.21 3.00
C ALA A 104 2.52 5.37 1.98
N ILE A 105 2.55 6.61 2.46
CA ILE A 105 2.72 7.79 1.62
C ILE A 105 4.11 7.82 0.96
N LYS A 106 5.18 7.50 1.71
CA LYS A 106 6.55 7.42 1.17
C LYS A 106 6.66 6.33 0.11
N PHE A 107 6.07 5.16 0.35
CA PHE A 107 6.05 4.05 -0.61
C PHE A 107 5.32 4.46 -1.90
N TYR A 108 4.14 5.06 -1.79
CA TYR A 108 3.41 5.59 -2.94
C TYR A 108 4.25 6.58 -3.75
N GLN A 109 4.91 7.53 -3.09
CA GLN A 109 5.77 8.50 -3.76
C GLN A 109 6.94 7.83 -4.49
N ALA A 110 7.55 6.81 -3.87
CA ALA A 110 8.64 6.07 -4.48
C ALA A 110 8.20 5.25 -5.72
N VAL A 111 6.91 4.86 -5.79
CA VAL A 111 6.32 4.20 -6.96
C VAL A 111 5.91 5.22 -8.04
N ALA A 112 5.29 6.33 -7.64
CA ALA A 112 4.85 7.39 -8.54
C ALA A 112 6.01 8.16 -9.19
N GLY A 113 7.15 8.25 -8.49
CA GLY A 113 8.34 8.98 -8.94
C GLY A 113 8.15 10.50 -8.95
N ASP A 114 9.09 11.20 -9.58
CA ASP A 114 9.11 12.67 -9.69
C ASP A 114 8.24 13.21 -10.85
N GLY A 115 7.47 12.33 -11.51
CA GLY A 115 6.61 12.66 -12.64
C GLY A 115 5.42 13.54 -12.25
N HIS A 116 4.71 14.09 -13.25
CA HIS A 116 3.49 14.83 -12.99
C HIS A 116 2.46 13.86 -12.39
N TRP A 117 1.84 14.21 -11.25
CA TRP A 117 0.90 13.35 -10.53
C TRP A 117 -0.33 12.90 -11.36
N LEU A 118 -0.58 13.55 -12.51
CA LEU A 118 -1.68 13.23 -13.43
C LEU A 118 -1.32 12.05 -14.34
N ASP A 119 -0.03 11.77 -14.50
CA ASP A 119 0.48 10.72 -15.38
C ASP A 119 0.62 9.38 -14.62
N ALA A 120 0.48 9.40 -13.29
CA ALA A 120 0.55 8.22 -12.45
C ALA A 120 -0.72 7.36 -12.60
N ASN A 121 -0.65 6.34 -13.46
CA ASN A 121 -1.68 5.31 -13.61
C ASN A 121 -1.58 4.27 -12.46
N ILE A 122 -1.87 4.73 -11.23
CA ILE A 122 -1.73 3.92 -10.01
C ILE A 122 -3.09 3.72 -9.33
N SER A 123 -3.44 2.46 -9.10
CA SER A 123 -4.56 2.04 -8.25
C SER A 123 -4.05 1.56 -6.88
N LEU A 124 -4.88 1.69 -5.85
CA LEU A 124 -4.54 1.32 -4.48
C LEU A 124 -5.53 0.28 -3.96
N THR A 125 -5.02 -0.74 -3.28
CA THR A 125 -5.82 -1.80 -2.68
C THR A 125 -5.23 -2.26 -1.35
N GLY A 126 -6.00 -3.04 -0.60
CA GLY A 126 -5.60 -3.54 0.71
C GLY A 126 -6.79 -4.05 1.50
N HIS A 127 -6.52 -4.91 2.48
CA HIS A 127 -7.52 -5.49 3.36
C HIS A 127 -7.40 -4.92 4.79
N SER A 128 -8.54 -4.78 5.50
CA SER A 128 -8.60 -4.22 6.84
C SER A 128 -7.89 -2.85 6.95
N LEU A 129 -6.92 -2.69 7.85
CA LEU A 129 -6.07 -1.50 7.97
C LEU A 129 -5.38 -1.12 6.65
N GLY A 130 -4.99 -2.09 5.82
CA GLY A 130 -4.42 -1.85 4.50
C GLY A 130 -5.39 -1.14 3.56
N GLY A 131 -6.69 -1.43 3.67
CA GLY A 131 -7.73 -0.69 2.95
C GLY A 131 -7.88 0.75 3.45
N GLY A 132 -7.71 0.96 4.76
CA GLY A 132 -7.66 2.31 5.37
C GLY A 132 -6.46 3.13 4.87
N LEU A 133 -5.28 2.50 4.78
CA LEU A 133 -4.07 3.12 4.21
C LEU A 133 -4.26 3.45 2.72
N ALA A 134 -4.86 2.53 1.94
CA ALA A 134 -5.20 2.79 0.55
C ALA A 134 -6.13 4.00 0.39
N GLY A 135 -7.15 4.11 1.24
CA GLY A 135 -8.07 5.26 1.26
C GLY A 135 -7.38 6.58 1.65
N LEU A 136 -6.52 6.55 2.67
CA LEU A 136 -5.75 7.71 3.10
C LEU A 136 -4.80 8.20 2.00
N VAL A 137 -4.02 7.29 1.41
CA VAL A 137 -3.07 7.63 0.35
C VAL A 137 -3.81 8.11 -0.89
N GLY A 138 -4.94 7.50 -1.25
CA GLY A 138 -5.77 7.95 -2.37
C GLY A 138 -6.34 9.36 -2.14
N THR A 139 -6.73 9.68 -0.91
CA THR A 139 -7.19 11.04 -0.55
C THR A 139 -6.05 12.04 -0.60
N ASN A 140 -4.86 11.68 -0.12
CA ASN A 140 -3.67 12.53 -0.19
C ASN A 140 -3.21 12.75 -1.63
N ASP A 141 -3.27 11.73 -2.49
CA ASP A 141 -3.02 11.87 -3.92
C ASP A 141 -4.04 12.83 -4.55
N ASN A 142 -5.33 12.66 -4.25
CA ASN A 142 -6.37 13.56 -4.74
C ASN A 142 -6.19 15.02 -4.24
N ALA A 143 -5.74 15.21 -3.00
CA ALA A 143 -5.42 16.54 -2.47
C ALA A 143 -4.21 17.17 -3.18
N ARG A 144 -3.20 16.37 -3.54
CA ARG A 144 -2.09 16.79 -4.41
C ARG A 144 -2.61 17.17 -5.80
N ARG A 145 -3.46 16.34 -6.43
CA ARG A 145 -4.08 16.64 -7.75
C ARG A 145 -4.81 17.99 -7.78
N ASN A 146 -5.38 18.42 -6.65
CA ASN A 146 -6.09 19.70 -6.52
C ASN A 146 -5.21 20.88 -6.05
N GLY A 147 -3.87 20.73 -6.03
CA GLY A 147 -2.93 21.83 -5.75
C GLY A 147 -2.83 22.23 -4.28
N CYS A 148 -3.29 21.39 -3.35
CA CYS A 148 -3.25 21.69 -1.92
C CYS A 148 -1.97 21.12 -1.28
N ASN A 149 -0.94 21.94 -1.09
CA ASN A 149 0.24 21.60 -0.26
C ASN A 149 0.71 22.89 0.43
N LYS A 150 0.99 22.91 1.74
CA LYS A 150 2.12 22.27 2.41
C LYS A 150 1.75 22.00 3.88
N TYR A 151 1.91 20.75 4.35
CA TYR A 151 1.87 20.35 5.78
C TYR A 151 0.53 20.36 6.55
N TYR A 152 -0.59 19.89 5.97
CA TYR A 152 -1.96 19.90 6.56
C TYR A 152 -2.66 21.27 6.56
N GLN A 153 -3.57 21.49 5.61
CA GLN A 153 -4.72 22.35 5.88
C GLN A 153 -5.85 21.43 6.35
N ARG A 154 -5.97 21.31 7.69
CA ARG A 154 -7.13 20.79 8.45
C ARG A 154 -8.37 20.60 7.59
N LEU A 155 -8.93 19.39 7.45
CA LEU A 155 -10.25 19.18 6.83
C LEU A 155 -10.44 19.97 5.50
N CYS A 156 -10.08 19.42 4.34
CA CYS A 156 -10.27 20.16 3.09
C CYS A 156 -11.73 20.56 2.76
N CYS A 157 -12.72 20.12 3.55
CA CYS A 157 -13.82 20.91 4.09
C CYS A 157 -14.54 20.01 5.12
N ALA A 158 -15.39 20.59 5.97
CA ALA A 158 -16.15 19.89 7.02
C ALA A 158 -16.88 18.62 6.55
#